data_AF-A0A7T7L2A3-F1
#
_entry.id   AF-A0A7T7L2A3-F1
#
_cell.length_a   1.000
_cell.length_b   1.000
_cell.length_c   1.000
_cell.angle_alpha   90.00
_cell.angle_beta   90.00
_cell.angle_gamma   90.00
#
_symmetry.space_group_name_H-M   'P 1'
#
loop_
_entity.id
_entity.type
_entity.pdbx_description
1 polymer ?
#
loop_
_entity_poly.entity_id
_entity_poly.type
_entity_poly.pdbx_seq_one_letter_code
_entity_poly.pdbx_strand_id
1 'polypeptide(L)'
;MTSPAQELRTAAQTLLDHADATAEDIETNTYWHSQIADREHWYAHGIDNALGGPAGKLAGLLSPATARELAGAFRTWARMGDLDPDLLHRIGGPETLATARAINAGSQP
;
A
#
# COMPACT_ATOMS: atom_id res chain seq x y z
N MET A 1 14.99 16.67 -10.52
CA MET A 1 13.68 16.12 -10.93
C MET A 1 13.72 14.62 -10.71
N THR A 2 12.76 14.07 -9.97
CA THR A 2 12.60 12.62 -9.79
C THR A 2 12.03 12.01 -11.07
N SER A 3 12.57 10.88 -11.52
CA SER A 3 12.00 10.18 -12.68
C SER A 3 10.70 9.44 -12.31
N PRO A 4 9.80 9.19 -13.26
CA PRO A 4 8.61 8.37 -13.02
C PRO A 4 8.91 7.00 -12.38
N ALA A 5 9.96 6.32 -12.85
CA ALA A 5 10.39 5.05 -12.28
C ALA A 5 10.91 5.21 -10.83
N GLN A 6 11.57 6.32 -10.50
CA GLN A 6 11.96 6.61 -9.12
C GLN A 6 10.74 6.87 -8.22
N GLU A 7 9.74 7.62 -8.69
CA GLU A 7 8.51 7.84 -7.91
C GLU A 7 7.81 6.52 -7.56
N LEU A 8 7.75 5.57 -8.50
CA LEU A 8 7.20 4.24 -8.26
C LEU A 8 8.02 3.41 -7.27
N ARG A 9 9.35 3.47 -7.36
CA ARG A 9 10.22 2.78 -6.40
C ARG A 9 10.04 3.33 -4.99
N THR A 10 9.98 4.65 -4.85
CA THR A 10 9.73 5.29 -3.56
C THR A 10 8.38 4.86 -3.00
N ALA A 11 7.32 4.92 -3.80
CA ALA A 11 5.98 4.54 -3.35
C ALA A 11 5.90 3.05 -2.98
N ALA A 12 6.58 2.19 -3.74
CA ALA A 12 6.68 0.78 -3.41
C ALA A 12 7.41 0.55 -2.08
N GLN A 13 8.52 1.27 -1.84
CA GLN A 13 9.26 1.13 -0.58
C GLN A 13 8.41 1.62 0.59
N THR A 14 7.77 2.78 0.45
CA THR A 14 6.82 3.31 1.43
C THR A 14 5.73 2.31 1.80
N LEU A 15 5.10 1.66 0.81
CA LEU A 15 4.08 0.64 1.04
C LEU A 15 4.63 -0.55 1.81
N LEU A 16 5.84 -1.00 1.51
CA LEU A 16 6.49 -2.11 2.20
C LEU A 16 6.83 -1.75 3.65
N ASP A 17 7.40 -0.57 3.88
CA ASP A 17 7.75 -0.10 5.22
C ASP A 17 6.50 -0.02 6.11
N HIS A 18 5.39 0.55 5.59
CA HIS A 18 4.12 0.58 6.31
C HIS A 18 3.50 -0.81 6.48
N ALA A 19 3.59 -1.69 5.49
CA ALA A 19 3.06 -3.05 5.60
C ALA A 19 3.83 -3.88 6.64
N ASP A 20 5.15 -3.71 6.73
CA ASP A 20 5.99 -4.39 7.71
C ASP A 20 5.70 -3.87 9.12
N ALA A 21 5.67 -2.54 9.31
CA ALA A 21 5.33 -1.94 10.60
C ALA A 21 3.90 -2.30 11.06
N THR A 22 2.93 -2.29 10.14
CA THR A 22 1.54 -2.65 10.46
C THR A 22 1.42 -4.14 10.79
N ALA A 23 2.15 -5.01 10.08
CA ALA A 23 2.17 -6.43 10.39
C ALA A 23 2.77 -6.68 11.79
N GLU A 24 3.87 -6.00 12.14
CA GLU A 24 4.45 -6.09 13.48
C GLU A 24 3.48 -5.59 14.57
N ASP A 25 2.77 -4.47 14.33
CA ASP A 25 1.77 -3.97 15.26
C ASP A 25 0.59 -4.95 15.43
N ILE A 26 0.08 -5.53 14.34
CA ILE A 26 -0.97 -6.57 14.43
C ILE A 26 -0.51 -7.78 15.26
N GLU A 27 0.74 -8.19 15.13
CA GLU A 27 1.27 -9.33 15.89
C GLU A 27 1.47 -9.03 17.37
N THR A 28 1.88 -7.82 17.71
CA THR A 28 2.35 -7.46 19.06
C THR A 28 1.32 -6.71 19.89
N ASN A 29 0.37 -6.02 19.26
CA ASN A 29 -0.62 -5.18 19.94
C ASN A 29 -1.98 -5.88 20.00
N THR A 30 -2.40 -6.21 21.23
CA THR A 30 -3.66 -6.94 21.50
C THR A 30 -4.91 -6.21 21.03
N TYR A 31 -4.83 -4.91 20.74
CA TYR A 31 -5.91 -4.16 20.12
C TYR A 31 -6.43 -4.82 18.83
N TRP A 32 -5.54 -5.37 18.01
CA TRP A 32 -5.90 -6.00 16.74
C TRP A 32 -6.50 -7.40 16.90
N HIS A 33 -6.31 -8.05 18.05
CA HIS A 33 -6.65 -9.46 18.23
C HIS A 33 -8.14 -9.62 18.49
N SER A 34 -8.88 -9.98 17.44
CA SER A 34 -10.32 -10.21 17.52
C SER A 34 -10.63 -11.61 18.06
N GLN A 35 -11.57 -11.70 19.00
CA GLN A 35 -12.12 -12.98 19.48
C GLN A 35 -13.20 -13.57 18.56
N ILE A 36 -13.69 -12.78 17.60
CA ILE A 36 -14.80 -13.14 16.71
C ILE A 36 -14.39 -13.23 15.24
N ALA A 37 -13.10 -13.02 14.94
CA ALA A 37 -12.56 -13.09 13.60
C ALA A 37 -11.21 -13.82 13.62
N ASP A 38 -10.96 -14.61 12.58
CA ASP A 38 -9.67 -15.28 12.41
C ASP A 38 -8.54 -14.26 12.24
N ARG A 39 -7.30 -14.68 12.53
CA ARG A 39 -6.10 -13.84 12.49
C ARG A 39 -5.94 -13.06 11.19
N GLU A 40 -6.27 -13.69 10.06
CA GLU A 40 -6.18 -13.09 8.73
C GLU A 40 -7.11 -11.86 8.57
N HIS A 41 -8.16 -11.76 9.38
CA HIS A 41 -9.16 -10.69 9.34
C HIS A 41 -9.01 -9.66 10.47
N TRP A 42 -8.02 -9.83 11.35
CA TRP A 42 -7.78 -8.94 12.49
C TRP A 42 -7.61 -7.48 12.09
N TYR A 43 -6.85 -7.20 11.03
CA TYR A 43 -6.66 -5.83 10.54
C TYR A 43 -7.98 -5.17 10.13
N ALA A 44 -8.74 -5.83 9.24
CA ALA A 44 -9.99 -5.27 8.73
C ALA A 44 -11.02 -5.06 9.85
N HIS A 45 -11.11 -6.00 10.80
CA HIS A 45 -11.95 -5.83 11.99
C HIS A 45 -11.47 -4.70 12.91
N GLY A 46 -10.17 -4.57 13.15
CA GLY A 46 -9.62 -3.47 13.94
C GLY A 46 -9.97 -2.10 13.35
N ILE A 47 -9.79 -1.95 12.04
CA ILE A 47 -10.15 -0.71 11.32
C ILE A 47 -11.67 -0.44 11.37
N ASP A 48 -12.51 -1.44 11.13
CA ASP A 48 -13.97 -1.29 11.23
C ASP A 48 -14.40 -0.94 12.67
N ASN A 49 -13.72 -1.48 13.69
CA ASN A 49 -13.98 -1.11 15.08
C ASN A 49 -13.58 0.34 15.40
N ALA A 50 -12.47 0.85 14.84
CA ALA A 50 -12.02 2.22 15.07
C ALA A 50 -12.87 3.28 14.35
N LEU A 51 -13.14 3.06 13.06
CA LEU A 51 -13.77 4.06 12.19
C LEU A 51 -15.25 3.77 11.93
N GLY A 52 -15.59 2.48 11.79
CA GLY A 52 -16.90 2.02 11.36
C GLY A 52 -17.31 2.50 9.97
N GLY A 53 -18.47 2.01 9.53
CA GLY A 53 -19.15 2.48 8.33
C GLY A 53 -18.35 2.28 7.02
N PRO A 54 -18.72 2.98 5.94
CA PRO A 54 -18.07 2.80 4.63
C PRO A 54 -16.58 3.16 4.62
N ALA A 55 -16.16 4.15 5.42
CA ALA A 55 -14.77 4.59 5.47
C ALA A 55 -13.85 3.55 6.11
N GLY A 56 -14.26 2.96 7.25
CA GLY A 56 -13.53 1.86 7.88
C GLY A 56 -13.41 0.65 6.96
N LYS A 57 -14.52 0.27 6.31
CA LYS A 57 -14.52 -0.83 5.32
C LYS A 57 -13.54 -0.58 4.18
N LEU A 58 -13.52 0.63 3.62
CA LEU A 58 -12.58 0.98 2.55
C LEU A 58 -11.12 0.91 3.02
N ALA A 59 -10.81 1.48 4.18
CA ALA A 59 -9.46 1.46 4.75
C ALA A 59 -8.99 0.02 5.06
N GLY A 60 -9.89 -0.84 5.54
CA GLY A 60 -9.60 -2.25 5.81
C GLY A 60 -9.23 -3.08 4.57
N LEU A 61 -9.58 -2.64 3.35
CA LEU A 61 -9.22 -3.34 2.11
C LEU A 61 -7.72 -3.23 1.78
N LEU A 62 -7.05 -2.16 2.22
CA LEU A 62 -5.62 -1.98 2.04
C LEU A 62 -4.86 -2.64 3.21
N SER A 63 -5.01 -3.97 3.30
CA SER A 63 -4.29 -4.79 4.27
C SER A 63 -2.77 -4.77 4.01
N PRO A 64 -1.93 -5.17 4.99
CA PRO A 64 -0.50 -5.35 4.76
C PRO A 64 -0.18 -6.27 3.57
N ALA A 65 -0.97 -7.32 3.35
CA ALA A 65 -0.81 -8.19 2.19
C ALA A 65 -1.12 -7.44 0.88
N THR A 66 -2.24 -6.72 0.82
CA THR A 66 -2.63 -5.91 -0.34
C THR A 66 -1.57 -4.82 -0.65
N ALA A 67 -1.02 -4.18 0.36
CA ALA A 67 0.04 -3.17 0.21
C ALA A 67 1.33 -3.78 -0.39
N ARG A 68 1.72 -4.99 0.02
CA ARG A 68 2.87 -5.72 -0.56
C ARG A 68 2.65 -6.07 -2.03
N GLU A 69 1.45 -6.52 -2.39
CA GLU A 69 1.10 -6.81 -3.79
C GLU A 69 1.18 -5.54 -4.67
N LEU A 70 0.62 -4.43 -4.19
CA LEU A 70 0.70 -3.14 -4.90
C LEU A 70 2.15 -2.66 -5.04
N ALA A 71 2.98 -2.81 -4.00
CA ALA A 71 4.41 -2.50 -4.06
C ALA A 71 5.13 -3.36 -5.11
N GLY A 72 4.78 -4.65 -5.21
CA GLY A 72 5.28 -5.56 -6.24
C GLY A 72 4.94 -5.09 -7.66
N ALA A 73 3.70 -4.66 -7.88
CA ALA A 73 3.27 -4.07 -9.15
C ALA A 73 4.06 -2.80 -9.50
N PHE A 74 4.22 -1.87 -8.54
CA PHE A 74 5.00 -0.65 -8.74
C PHE A 74 6.48 -0.92 -9.08
N ARG A 75 7.11 -1.88 -8.40
CA ARG A 75 8.50 -2.29 -8.73
C ARG A 75 8.60 -2.88 -10.14
N THR A 76 7.60 -3.66 -10.55
CA THR A 76 7.52 -4.23 -11.90
C THR A 76 7.39 -3.13 -12.96
N TRP A 77 6.51 -2.16 -12.75
CA TRP A 77 6.32 -1.03 -13.67
C TRP A 77 7.53 -0.09 -13.69
N ALA A 78 8.18 0.16 -12.56
CA ALA A 78 9.42 0.93 -12.52
C ALA A 78 10.52 0.26 -13.36
N ARG A 79 10.64 -1.08 -13.27
CA ARG A 79 11.60 -1.84 -14.10
C ARG A 79 11.26 -1.77 -15.58
N MET A 80 9.98 -1.86 -15.95
CA MET A 80 9.56 -1.67 -17.34
C MET A 80 9.90 -0.27 -17.85
N GLY A 81 9.68 0.75 -17.02
CA GLY A 81 9.98 2.14 -17.32
C GLY A 81 11.45 2.46 -17.56
N ASP A 82 12.36 1.76 -16.87
CA ASP A 82 13.80 1.88 -17.14
C ASP A 82 14.18 1.29 -18.50
N LEU A 83 13.48 0.23 -18.95
CA LEU A 83 13.75 -0.45 -20.21
C LEU A 83 13.15 0.31 -21.40
N ASP A 84 11.94 0.84 -21.20
CA ASP A 84 11.21 1.62 -22.20
C ASP A 84 10.31 2.65 -21.47
N PRO A 85 10.68 3.94 -21.51
CA PRO A 85 9.89 5.01 -20.90
C PRO A 85 8.44 5.09 -21.43
N ASP A 86 8.20 4.69 -22.67
CA ASP A 86 6.87 4.73 -23.28
C ASP A 86 5.96 3.59 -22.77
N LEU A 87 6.54 2.49 -22.27
CA LEU A 87 5.76 1.40 -21.66
C LEU A 87 5.10 1.81 -20.34
N LEU A 88 5.74 2.71 -19.58
CA LEU A 88 5.14 3.27 -18.36
C LEU A 88 3.81 3.97 -18.68
N HIS A 89 3.76 4.68 -19.80
CA HIS A 89 2.55 5.36 -20.27
C HIS A 89 1.48 4.39 -20.79
N ARG A 90 1.83 3.16 -21.16
CA ARG A 90 0.92 2.15 -21.73
C ARG A 90 0.36 1.15 -20.72
N ILE A 91 1.20 0.65 -19.80
CA ILE A 91 0.85 -0.43 -18.86
C ILE A 91 0.40 0.13 -17.51
N GLY A 92 0.99 1.26 -17.06
CA GLY A 92 0.61 1.95 -15.83
C GLY A 92 -0.28 3.18 -16.06
N GLY A 93 -0.08 3.88 -17.17
CA GLY A 93 -0.81 5.12 -17.44
C GLY A 93 -0.49 6.25 -16.45
N PRO A 94 -1.05 7.46 -16.66
CA PRO A 94 -0.89 8.59 -15.75
C PRO A 94 -1.46 8.32 -14.34
N GLU A 95 -2.46 7.45 -14.20
CA GLU A 95 -3.12 7.11 -12.94
C GLU A 95 -2.18 6.36 -11.98
N THR A 96 -1.30 5.52 -12.51
CA THR A 96 -0.28 4.82 -11.71
C THR A 96 0.69 5.80 -11.07
N LEU A 97 1.15 6.79 -11.83
CA LEU A 97 2.03 7.83 -11.29
C LEU A 97 1.28 8.75 -10.31
N ALA A 98 0.01 9.07 -10.58
CA ALA A 98 -0.82 9.81 -9.63
C ALA A 98 -0.96 9.05 -8.29
N THR A 99 -1.18 7.74 -8.35
CA THR A 99 -1.27 6.88 -7.15
C THR A 99 0.06 6.83 -6.40
N ALA A 100 1.17 6.62 -7.10
CA ALA A 100 2.51 6.63 -6.50
C ALA A 100 2.84 7.95 -5.82
N ARG A 101 2.50 9.08 -6.45
CA ARG A 101 2.66 10.42 -5.86
C ARG A 101 1.80 10.64 -4.64
N ALA A 102 0.54 10.18 -4.66
CA ALA A 102 -0.34 10.28 -3.50
C ALA A 102 0.21 9.49 -2.31
N ILE A 103 0.72 8.28 -2.53
CA ILE A 103 1.39 7.47 -1.51
C ILE A 103 2.62 8.19 -0.97
N ASN A 104 3.50 8.68 -1.85
CA ASN A 104 4.70 9.41 -1.45
C ASN A 104 4.40 10.68 -0.65
N ALA A 105 3.32 11.40 -0.98
CA ALA A 105 2.89 12.59 -0.26
C ALA A 105 2.28 12.26 1.11
N GLY A 106 1.54 11.15 1.22
CA GLY A 106 0.94 10.69 2.46
C GLY A 106 1.95 10.21 3.52
N SER A 107 3.20 9.99 3.14
CA SER A 107 4.28 9.56 4.04
C SER A 107 5.21 10.70 4.48
N GLN A 108 4.85 11.95 4.21
CA GLN A 108 5.55 13.09 4.81
C GLN A 108 5.14 13.23 6.28
N PRO A 109 6.11 13.41 7.21
CA PRO A 109 5.84 13.54 8.65
C PRO A 109 5.03 14.78 9.00
#